data_AF-A0A520UNA6-F1
#
_entry.id   AF-A0A520UNA6-F1
#
_cell.length_a   1.000
_cell.length_b   1.000
_cell.length_c   1.000
_cell.angle_alpha   90.00
_cell.angle_beta   90.00
_cell.angle_gamma   90.00
#
_symmetry.space_group_name_H-M   'P 1'
#
loop_
_entity.id
_entity.type
_entity.pdbx_description
1 polymer ?
#
loop_
_entity_poly.entity_id
_entity_poly.type
_entity_poly.pdbx_seq_one_letter_code
_entity_poly.pdbx_strand_id
1 'polypeptide(L)'
;MVSRTNKFRGRSRYHGRGKKAGRGAGKRGGRGNAGINKHRLMTRLKYMPGHWGMHGFNRHPSLRNVNISINTQEVQALADGDSINLSEMGYDKLLGKGRIDRAIHITVAEA
;
A
#
# COMPACT_ATOMS: atom_id res chain seq x y z
N MET A 1 -9.68 20.52 2.11
CA MET A 1 -10.98 20.48 1.39
C MET A 1 -11.78 21.70 1.81
N VAL A 2 -12.11 22.62 0.90
CA VAL A 2 -12.89 23.83 1.24
C VAL A 2 -14.22 23.39 1.87
N SER A 3 -14.47 23.85 3.09
CA SER A 3 -15.67 23.43 3.82
C SER A 3 -16.91 23.92 3.06
N ARG A 4 -17.86 23.01 2.81
CA ARG A 4 -19.17 23.39 2.23
C ARG A 4 -20.06 24.16 3.22
N THR A 5 -19.52 24.52 4.38
CA THR A 5 -20.22 25.19 5.48
C THR A 5 -20.79 26.52 5.04
N ASN A 6 -20.00 27.36 4.34
CA ASN A 6 -20.47 28.66 3.84
C ASN A 6 -21.63 28.49 2.84
N LYS A 7 -21.57 27.47 1.97
CA LYS A 7 -22.64 27.16 1.00
C LYS A 7 -23.93 26.68 1.67
N PHE A 8 -23.83 25.99 2.80
CA PHE A 8 -24.99 25.43 3.51
C PHE A 8 -25.59 26.36 4.56
N ARG A 9 -24.87 27.40 4.99
CA ARG A 9 -25.36 28.41 5.93
C ARG A 9 -26.58 29.13 5.34
N GLY A 10 -27.70 29.13 6.05
CA GLY A 10 -28.96 29.77 5.63
C GLY A 10 -29.73 29.05 4.53
N ARG A 11 -29.06 28.36 3.59
CA ARG A 11 -29.71 27.68 2.46
C ARG A 11 -30.20 26.26 2.77
N SER A 12 -29.53 25.53 3.65
CA SER A 12 -29.88 24.14 3.99
C SER A 12 -29.99 23.95 5.49
N ARG A 13 -31.21 23.71 5.98
CA ARG A 13 -31.53 23.50 7.41
C ARG A 13 -30.69 22.40 8.09
N TYR A 14 -30.25 21.37 7.36
CA TYR A 14 -29.57 20.20 7.92
C TYR A 14 -28.13 19.99 7.41
N HIS A 15 -27.54 20.99 6.74
CA HIS A 15 -26.22 20.88 6.11
C HIS A 15 -26.01 19.61 5.27
N GLY A 16 -27.04 19.13 4.57
CA GLY A 16 -27.00 17.90 3.76
C GLY A 16 -26.91 16.59 4.55
N ARG A 17 -26.97 16.59 5.88
CA ARG A 17 -26.86 15.38 6.71
C ARG A 17 -28.19 14.66 6.89
N GLY A 18 -29.31 15.40 6.91
CA GLY A 18 -30.66 14.91 7.19
C GLY A 18 -31.11 15.17 8.64
N LYS A 19 -32.44 15.18 8.87
CA LYS A 19 -33.07 15.70 10.11
C LYS A 19 -32.65 14.99 11.40
N LYS A 20 -32.47 13.66 11.38
CA LYS A 20 -32.05 12.84 12.54
C LYS A 20 -30.63 12.28 12.39
N ALA A 21 -29.80 12.90 11.55
CA ALA A 21 -28.43 12.48 11.25
C ALA A 21 -27.40 13.47 11.82
N GLY A 22 -26.10 13.17 11.69
CA GLY A 22 -25.03 14.01 12.26
C GLY A 22 -24.81 13.86 13.76
N ARG A 23 -25.31 12.77 14.37
CA ARG A 23 -25.08 12.41 15.77
C ARG A 23 -23.73 11.72 15.96
N GLY A 24 -23.37 11.46 17.22
CA GLY A 24 -22.11 10.82 17.61
C GLY A 24 -21.97 9.34 17.24
N ALA A 25 -21.09 8.65 17.96
CA ALA A 25 -20.70 7.26 17.67
C ALA A 25 -21.87 6.26 17.65
N GLY A 26 -22.92 6.46 18.43
CA GLY A 26 -24.10 5.58 18.42
C GLY A 26 -24.76 5.49 17.03
N LYS A 27 -24.86 6.62 16.31
CA LYS A 27 -25.40 6.64 14.93
C LYS A 27 -24.48 5.94 13.93
N ARG A 28 -23.17 5.92 14.21
CA ARG A 28 -22.15 5.25 13.39
C ARG A 28 -22.02 3.76 13.72
N GLY A 29 -22.69 3.27 14.76
CA GLY A 29 -22.56 1.89 15.24
C GLY A 29 -21.27 1.65 16.04
N GLY A 30 -20.77 2.66 16.77
CA GLY A 30 -19.60 2.57 17.64
C GLY A 30 -18.46 3.53 17.24
N ARG A 31 -17.33 3.44 17.95
CA ARG A 31 -16.08 4.14 17.61
C ARG A 31 -15.11 3.16 16.95
N GLY A 32 -14.40 3.60 15.91
CA GLY A 32 -13.41 2.76 15.20
C GLY A 32 -14.01 1.48 14.63
N ASN A 33 -13.36 0.34 14.87
CA ASN A 33 -13.77 -0.99 14.43
C ASN A 33 -14.72 -1.70 15.42
N ALA A 34 -15.31 -0.98 16.37
CA ALA A 34 -16.32 -1.56 17.25
C ALA A 34 -17.46 -2.20 16.46
N GLY A 35 -17.89 -3.38 16.90
CA GLY A 35 -19.00 -4.12 16.28
C GLY A 35 -18.67 -4.78 14.94
N ILE A 36 -17.40 -4.85 14.52
CA ILE A 36 -16.99 -5.47 13.24
C ILE A 36 -17.29 -6.97 13.14
N ASN A 37 -17.51 -7.63 14.29
CA ASN A 37 -17.97 -9.04 14.42
C ASN A 37 -19.47 -9.12 14.76
N LYS A 38 -19.99 -7.95 15.12
CA LYS A 38 -21.33 -7.54 15.54
C LYS A 38 -22.30 -7.31 14.39
N HIS A 39 -23.02 -6.21 14.56
CA HIS A 39 -23.82 -5.52 13.55
C HIS A 39 -23.04 -4.98 12.33
N ARG A 40 -21.70 -5.00 12.33
CA ARG A 40 -20.86 -4.66 11.15
C ARG A 40 -20.18 -5.88 10.52
N LEU A 41 -20.66 -7.09 10.80
CA LEU A 41 -20.16 -8.35 10.25
C LEU A 41 -20.07 -8.34 8.72
N MET A 42 -21.08 -7.81 8.03
CA MET A 42 -21.12 -7.76 6.56
C MET A 42 -20.00 -6.88 5.99
N THR A 43 -19.68 -5.75 6.64
CA THR A 43 -18.57 -4.88 6.23
C THR A 43 -17.25 -5.64 6.29
N ARG A 44 -17.04 -6.41 7.36
CA ARG A 44 -15.84 -7.23 7.49
C ARG A 44 -15.75 -8.29 6.40
N LEU A 45 -16.81 -9.10 6.25
CA LEU A 45 -16.80 -10.20 5.28
C LEU A 45 -16.53 -9.70 3.86
N LYS A 46 -17.08 -8.54 3.49
CA LYS A 46 -16.95 -7.99 2.14
C LYS A 46 -15.65 -7.24 1.90
N TYR A 47 -15.23 -6.39 2.84
CA TYR A 47 -14.15 -5.42 2.60
C TYR A 47 -12.89 -5.69 3.43
N MET A 48 -12.98 -6.54 4.45
CA MET A 48 -11.86 -6.87 5.33
C MET A 48 -11.79 -8.40 5.56
N PRO A 49 -11.71 -9.21 4.50
CA PRO A 49 -11.50 -10.65 4.65
C PRO A 49 -10.15 -10.90 5.35
N GLY A 50 -10.08 -11.90 6.22
CA GLY A 50 -8.87 -12.17 7.00
C GLY A 50 -8.54 -11.13 8.08
N HIS A 51 -9.46 -10.21 8.41
CA HIS A 51 -9.23 -9.22 9.48
C HIS A 51 -8.96 -9.86 10.85
N TRP A 52 -9.46 -11.07 11.06
CA TRP A 52 -9.14 -11.90 12.22
C TRP A 52 -8.59 -13.23 11.79
N GLY A 53 -7.76 -13.77 12.68
CA GLY A 53 -6.98 -14.97 12.46
C GLY A 53 -5.53 -14.68 12.80
N MET A 54 -4.83 -15.72 13.23
CA MET A 54 -3.37 -15.74 13.26
C MET A 54 -2.92 -16.58 12.08
N HIS A 55 -2.07 -16.03 11.22
CA HIS A 55 -1.56 -16.71 10.04
C HIS A 55 -0.02 -16.75 10.11
N GLY A 56 0.54 -17.96 10.14
CA GLY A 56 1.99 -18.16 10.20
C GLY A 56 2.62 -17.77 11.54
N PHE A 57 3.93 -17.47 11.51
CA PHE A 57 4.72 -17.06 12.66
C PHE A 57 5.65 -15.90 12.27
N ASN A 58 6.04 -15.08 13.26
CA ASN A 58 6.96 -13.96 13.04
C ASN A 58 8.40 -14.38 13.34
N ARG A 59 9.31 -14.22 12.38
CA ARG A 59 10.76 -14.32 12.60
C ARG A 59 11.31 -13.02 13.20
N HIS A 60 12.29 -13.14 14.10
CA HIS A 60 13.01 -12.00 14.68
C HIS A 60 13.58 -11.08 13.58
N PRO A 61 13.36 -9.75 13.63
CA PRO A 61 13.73 -8.85 12.54
C PRO A 61 15.21 -8.89 12.15
N SER A 62 16.12 -9.09 13.11
CA SER A 62 17.56 -9.14 12.84
C SER A 62 18.01 -10.32 11.98
N LEU A 63 17.18 -11.35 11.85
CA LEU A 63 17.48 -12.55 11.06
C LEU A 63 16.89 -12.49 9.65
N ARG A 64 16.24 -11.38 9.28
CA ARG A 64 15.63 -11.20 7.95
C ARG A 64 16.68 -10.69 6.98
N ASN A 65 16.98 -11.49 5.97
CA ASN A 65 17.76 -11.04 4.82
C ASN A 65 16.80 -10.34 3.85
N VAL A 66 17.10 -9.09 3.50
CA VAL A 66 16.33 -8.30 2.54
C VAL A 66 17.24 -8.05 1.35
N ASN A 67 16.91 -8.67 0.21
CA ASN A 67 17.64 -8.49 -1.03
C ASN A 67 17.08 -7.29 -1.79
N ILE A 68 17.95 -6.38 -2.22
CA ILE A 68 17.60 -5.28 -3.11
C ILE A 68 17.69 -5.80 -4.54
N SER A 69 16.60 -5.70 -5.30
CA SER A 69 16.52 -6.23 -6.66
C SER A 69 16.30 -5.14 -7.70
N ILE A 70 16.82 -5.35 -8.90
CA ILE A 70 16.64 -4.47 -10.06
C ILE A 70 16.24 -5.29 -11.28
N ASN A 71 15.40 -4.72 -12.15
CA ASN A 71 14.95 -5.41 -13.36
C ASN A 71 15.82 -5.05 -14.58
N THR A 72 15.90 -5.95 -15.55
CA THR A 72 16.64 -5.78 -16.81
C THR A 72 16.35 -4.47 -17.54
N GLN A 73 15.07 -4.05 -17.61
CA GLN A 73 14.70 -2.77 -18.22
C GLN A 73 15.25 -1.54 -17.48
N GLU A 74 15.31 -1.60 -16.16
CA GLU A 74 15.83 -0.50 -15.33
C GLU A 74 17.35 -0.40 -15.48
N VAL A 75 18.03 -1.55 -15.60
CA VAL A 75 19.47 -1.59 -15.90
C VAL A 75 19.79 -0.91 -17.23
N GLN A 76 18.97 -1.10 -18.26
CA GLN A 76 19.18 -0.43 -19.56
C GLN A 76 19.13 1.10 -19.45
N ALA A 77 18.25 1.65 -18.60
CA ALA A 77 18.13 3.09 -18.40
C ALA A 77 19.24 3.66 -17.50
N LEU A 78 19.80 2.83 -16.61
CA LEU A 78 20.83 3.22 -15.67
C LEU A 78 22.24 3.10 -16.25
N ALA A 79 22.43 2.19 -17.20
CA ALA A 79 23.72 1.95 -17.78
C ALA A 79 24.01 3.00 -18.87
N ASP A 80 24.99 3.87 -18.61
CA ASP A 80 25.51 4.86 -19.57
C ASP A 80 26.54 4.25 -20.54
N GLY A 81 27.11 3.08 -20.21
CA GLY A 81 28.12 2.37 -21.01
C GLY A 81 27.81 0.89 -21.21
N ASP A 82 28.78 0.14 -21.74
CA ASP A 82 28.64 -1.28 -22.06
C ASP A 82 28.84 -2.21 -20.86
N SER A 83 29.31 -1.69 -19.72
CA SER A 83 29.49 -2.45 -18.49
C SER A 83 28.89 -1.72 -17.29
N ILE A 84 28.16 -2.43 -16.44
CA ILE A 84 27.59 -1.90 -15.19
C ILE A 84 27.80 -2.89 -14.04
N ASN A 85 28.28 -2.40 -12.90
CA ASN A 85 28.43 -3.19 -11.68
C ASN A 85 27.29 -2.87 -10.71
N LEU A 86 26.32 -3.78 -10.63
CA LEU A 86 25.14 -3.61 -9.79
C LEU A 86 25.45 -3.85 -8.31
N SER A 87 26.45 -4.69 -8.00
CA SER A 87 26.89 -4.95 -6.63
C SER A 87 27.47 -3.70 -5.96
N GLU A 88 28.25 -2.90 -6.71
CA GLU A 88 28.79 -1.62 -6.21
C GLU A 88 27.69 -0.58 -5.99
N MET A 89 26.60 -0.68 -6.74
CA MET A 89 25.43 0.18 -6.61
C MET A 89 24.47 -0.27 -5.49
N GLY A 90 24.78 -1.38 -4.81
CA GLY A 90 23.99 -1.91 -3.70
C GLY A 90 22.81 -2.78 -4.12
N TYR A 91 22.82 -3.35 -5.32
CA TYR A 91 21.84 -4.34 -5.76
C TYR A 91 22.37 -5.76 -5.54
N ASP A 92 21.55 -6.59 -4.91
CA ASP A 92 21.89 -7.99 -4.60
C ASP A 92 21.43 -8.96 -5.69
N LYS A 93 20.32 -8.64 -6.39
CA LYS A 93 19.66 -9.55 -7.33
C LYS A 93 19.20 -8.87 -8.61
N LEU A 94 19.52 -9.47 -9.77
CA LEU A 94 18.96 -9.09 -11.05
C LEU A 94 17.68 -9.90 -11.34
N LEU A 95 16.63 -9.25 -11.88
CA LEU A 95 15.37 -9.88 -12.26
C LEU A 95 15.05 -9.64 -13.75
N GLY A 96 14.42 -10.62 -14.40
CA GLY A 96 14.22 -10.63 -15.85
C GLY A 96 13.02 -9.83 -16.39
N LYS A 97 12.50 -8.82 -15.68
CA LYS A 97 11.34 -8.06 -16.17
C LYS A 97 11.75 -7.00 -17.19
N GLY A 98 11.23 -7.14 -18.40
CA GLY A 98 11.40 -6.18 -19.48
C GLY A 98 12.53 -6.56 -20.44
N ARG A 99 12.66 -5.77 -21.52
CA ARG A 99 13.53 -6.09 -22.65
C ARG A 99 14.82 -5.26 -22.57
N ILE A 100 15.92 -5.89 -22.97
CA ILE A 100 17.21 -5.22 -23.19
C ILE A 100 17.49 -5.19 -24.69
N ASP A 101 17.69 -3.99 -25.25
CA ASP A 101 17.91 -3.78 -26.69
C ASP A 101 19.39 -3.74 -27.11
N ARG A 102 20.30 -3.57 -26.14
CA ARG A 102 21.74 -3.44 -26.38
C ARG A 102 22.51 -4.47 -25.56
N ALA A 103 23.66 -4.91 -26.03
CA ALA A 103 24.53 -5.78 -25.23
C ALA A 103 25.07 -4.97 -24.03
N ILE A 104 24.89 -5.49 -22.81
CA ILE A 104 25.40 -4.90 -21.57
C ILE A 104 26.06 -6.01 -20.76
N HIS A 105 27.29 -5.79 -20.32
CA HIS A 105 27.98 -6.63 -19.37
C HIS A 105 27.57 -6.25 -17.95
N ILE A 106 26.82 -7.11 -17.28
CA ILE A 106 26.28 -6.86 -15.94
C ILE A 106 27.02 -7.71 -14.91
N THR A 107 27.57 -7.07 -13.89
CA THR A 107 28.16 -7.75 -12.73
C THR A 107 27.21 -7.65 -11.54
N VAL A 108 26.77 -8.78 -10.99
CA VAL A 108 25.85 -8.89 -9.85
C VAL A 108 26.14 -10.15 -9.05
N ALA A 109 25.75 -10.19 -7.77
CA ALA A 109 25.95 -11.35 -6.89
C ALA A 109 25.02 -12.54 -7.24
N GLU A 110 23.76 -12.26 -7.56
CA GLU A 110 22.74 -13.27 -7.92
C GLU A 110 21.91 -12.77 -9.12
N ALA A 111 21.64 -13.64 -10.10
CA ALA A 111 20.88 -13.32 -11.32
C ALA A 111 19.78 -14.35 -11.59
#